data_AF-A0A925PBV6-F1
#
_entry.id   AF-A0A925PBV6-F1
#
_cell.length_a   1.000
_cell.length_b   1.000
_cell.length_c   1.000
_cell.angle_alpha   90.00
_cell.angle_beta   90.00
_cell.angle_gamma   90.00
#
_symmetry.space_group_name_H-M   'P 1'
#
loop_
_entity.id
_entity.type
_entity.pdbx_description
1 polymer ?
#
loop_
_entity_poly.entity_id
_entity_poly.type
_entity_poly.pdbx_seq_one_letter_code
_entity_poly.pdbx_strand_id
1 'polypeptide(L)'
;MSIEIQISGKGLSKSIRDLFSPATELAGALGDQVRIYREIAVLKTLDRVKSIAQSRNLKLQPPPLKFFVPFLENCSLEDHTDSPIAELWANLLVSASTNYSPQHNLFIRILREITRREAEAFQYIAYGRNKEPPDPISLYNADLLWGDTSIYITIRDALEATKKPMADIDFVTFESDFKAAVEGPGSILTYLNVAKGKKNQYPITEVFAPSRDFIDDNFESMSFIMLRNLGLLSLYQSPELWFKNFVFEVQSLYITELGAAFYEACTPPLKNDARAKRAG
;
A
#
# COMPACT_ATOMS: atom_id res chain seq x y z
N MET A 1 -6.30 18.22 -55.27
CA MET A 1 -6.83 19.47 -54.69
C MET A 1 -6.34 19.51 -53.26
N SER A 2 -5.36 20.36 -52.96
CA SER A 2 -4.67 20.36 -51.66
C SER A 2 -5.46 21.21 -50.66
N ILE A 3 -5.65 20.71 -49.43
CA ILE A 3 -6.25 21.48 -48.34
C ILE A 3 -5.13 21.83 -47.37
N GLU A 4 -4.67 23.09 -47.42
CA GLU A 4 -3.83 23.67 -46.37
C GLU A 4 -4.68 23.95 -45.14
N ILE A 5 -4.28 23.43 -43.98
CA ILE A 5 -4.89 23.76 -42.69
C ILE A 5 -3.94 24.71 -41.96
N GLN A 6 -4.28 25.99 -41.91
CA GLN A 6 -3.56 26.98 -41.09
C GLN A 6 -3.83 26.73 -39.60
N ILE A 7 -2.83 26.22 -38.88
CA ILE A 7 -2.92 26.04 -37.42
C ILE A 7 -2.55 27.36 -36.73
N SER A 8 -3.57 28.19 -36.50
CA SER A 8 -3.48 29.33 -35.58
C SER A 8 -3.50 28.82 -34.13
N GLY A 9 -2.56 29.29 -33.30
CA GLY A 9 -2.30 28.81 -31.92
C GLY A 9 -3.44 28.97 -30.89
N LYS A 10 -4.67 29.26 -31.31
CA LYS A 10 -5.87 29.23 -30.47
C LYS A 10 -6.44 27.82 -30.30
N GLY A 11 -6.13 26.88 -31.20
CA GLY A 11 -6.60 25.49 -31.17
C GLY A 11 -6.17 24.71 -29.92
N LEU A 12 -4.87 24.68 -29.60
CA LEU A 12 -4.33 23.90 -28.49
C LEU A 12 -4.91 24.31 -27.12
N SER A 13 -5.26 25.59 -26.94
CA SER A 13 -5.98 26.05 -25.73
C SER A 13 -7.35 25.40 -25.60
N LYS A 14 -8.04 25.20 -26.73
CA LYS A 14 -9.34 24.55 -26.86
C LYS A 14 -9.26 23.01 -26.84
N SER A 15 -8.06 22.45 -26.67
CA SER A 15 -7.84 21.00 -26.44
C SER A 15 -7.19 20.74 -25.07
N ILE A 16 -7.25 21.71 -24.15
CA ILE A 16 -6.87 21.57 -22.73
C ILE A 16 -7.92 22.18 -21.78
N ARG A 17 -8.55 23.30 -22.17
CA ARG A 17 -9.70 23.97 -21.51
C ARG A 17 -11.02 23.14 -21.62
N ASP A 18 -10.78 21.84 -21.73
CA ASP A 18 -11.34 20.96 -22.74
C ASP A 18 -10.94 19.47 -22.43
N LEU A 19 -10.16 19.17 -21.35
CA LEU A 19 -10.52 18.05 -20.43
C LEU A 19 -11.41 18.53 -19.27
N PHE A 20 -11.55 19.85 -19.25
CA PHE A 20 -12.66 20.65 -18.81
C PHE A 20 -13.68 20.88 -19.96
N SER A 21 -13.79 19.94 -20.94
CA SER A 21 -14.84 19.79 -21.99
C SER A 21 -14.64 18.52 -22.90
N PRO A 22 -13.98 18.46 -24.10
CA PRO A 22 -13.90 17.30 -25.01
C PRO A 22 -12.46 16.77 -25.44
N ALA A 23 -12.24 15.44 -25.47
CA ALA A 23 -11.00 14.71 -25.83
C ALA A 23 -10.73 14.59 -27.37
N THR A 24 -10.62 15.72 -28.09
CA THR A 24 -11.07 15.79 -29.50
C THR A 24 -10.06 16.09 -30.63
N GLU A 25 -8.75 16.11 -30.39
CA GLU A 25 -7.78 16.03 -31.49
C GLU A 25 -6.73 14.98 -31.13
N LEU A 26 -6.70 13.85 -31.88
CA LEU A 26 -5.50 13.08 -32.30
C LEU A 26 -5.87 11.65 -32.76
N ALA A 27 -5.91 11.43 -34.07
CA ALA A 27 -5.87 10.10 -34.69
C ALA A 27 -5.23 10.20 -36.08
N GLY A 28 -4.16 9.42 -36.31
CA GLY A 28 -3.49 9.20 -37.58
C GLY A 28 -1.96 9.03 -37.41
N ALA A 29 -1.31 7.91 -37.74
CA ALA A 29 -1.81 6.60 -38.17
C ALA A 29 -0.79 5.51 -37.77
N LEU A 30 -1.28 4.32 -37.36
CA LEU A 30 -0.55 3.05 -37.10
C LEU A 30 0.62 3.03 -36.08
N GLY A 31 1.30 4.15 -35.80
CA GLY A 31 1.82 4.43 -34.45
C GLY A 31 0.69 4.76 -33.46
N ASP A 32 -0.52 4.96 -33.99
CA ASP A 32 -1.76 5.27 -33.27
C ASP A 32 -2.16 4.24 -32.23
N GLN A 33 -1.94 2.93 -32.41
CA GLN A 33 -2.58 1.96 -31.50
C GLN A 33 -2.08 2.10 -30.07
N VAL A 34 -0.76 2.17 -29.87
CA VAL A 34 -0.18 2.43 -28.53
C VAL A 34 -0.62 3.80 -28.01
N ARG A 35 -0.70 4.81 -28.87
CA ARG A 35 -1.18 6.15 -28.52
C ARG A 35 -2.64 6.12 -28.02
N ILE A 36 -3.52 5.48 -28.76
CA ILE A 36 -4.95 5.31 -28.46
C ILE A 36 -5.11 4.50 -27.18
N TYR A 37 -4.35 3.42 -26.97
CA TYR A 37 -4.36 2.69 -25.70
C TYR A 37 -3.95 3.58 -24.52
N ARG A 38 -2.90 4.39 -24.68
CA ARG A 38 -2.43 5.36 -23.68
C ARG A 38 -3.45 6.47 -23.40
N GLU A 39 -4.15 6.96 -24.42
CA GLU A 39 -5.21 7.95 -24.31
C GLU A 39 -6.46 7.35 -23.64
N ILE A 40 -6.87 6.13 -23.99
CA ILE A 40 -7.96 5.38 -23.33
C ILE A 40 -7.63 5.11 -21.85
N ALA A 41 -6.39 4.71 -21.54
CA ALA A 41 -5.89 4.50 -20.19
C ALA A 41 -6.07 5.76 -19.30
N VAL A 42 -5.64 6.91 -19.83
CA VAL A 42 -5.83 8.22 -19.18
C VAL A 42 -7.30 8.57 -19.02
N LEU A 43 -8.12 8.40 -20.07
CA LEU A 43 -9.55 8.72 -20.03
C LEU A 43 -10.30 7.88 -18.99
N LYS A 44 -10.05 6.56 -18.93
CA LYS A 44 -10.59 5.66 -17.89
C LYS A 44 -10.24 6.14 -16.48
N THR A 45 -8.98 6.51 -16.26
CA THR A 45 -8.52 7.04 -14.96
C THR A 45 -9.26 8.33 -14.60
N LEU A 46 -9.47 9.23 -15.57
CA LEU A 46 -10.16 10.50 -15.35
C LEU A 46 -11.67 10.34 -15.11
N ASP A 47 -12.33 9.40 -15.79
CA ASP A 47 -13.72 9.01 -15.50
C ASP A 47 -13.84 8.39 -14.10
N ARG A 48 -12.84 7.60 -13.68
CA ARG A 48 -12.77 7.08 -12.31
C ARG A 48 -12.56 8.19 -11.28
N VAL A 49 -11.63 9.12 -11.51
CA VAL A 49 -11.39 10.33 -10.70
C VAL A 49 -12.66 11.16 -10.53
N LYS A 50 -13.40 11.37 -11.63
CA LYS A 50 -14.70 12.06 -11.63
C LYS A 50 -15.73 11.32 -10.79
N SER A 51 -15.81 9.99 -10.91
CA SER A 51 -16.72 9.15 -10.13
C SER A 51 -16.38 9.18 -8.62
N ILE A 52 -15.10 9.12 -8.27
CA ILE A 52 -14.61 9.26 -6.89
C ILE A 52 -14.94 10.65 -6.34
N ALA A 53 -14.71 11.71 -7.12
CA ALA A 53 -15.02 13.08 -6.71
C ALA A 53 -16.52 13.32 -6.51
N GLN A 54 -17.37 12.81 -7.40
CA GLN A 54 -18.83 12.89 -7.29
C GLN A 54 -19.35 12.14 -6.06
N SER A 55 -18.97 10.87 -5.89
CA SER A 55 -19.40 10.05 -4.74
C SER A 55 -18.97 10.60 -3.37
N ARG A 56 -17.87 11.37 -3.33
CA ARG A 56 -17.33 12.00 -2.11
C ARG A 56 -17.63 13.50 -2.00
N ASN A 57 -18.43 14.06 -2.91
CA ASN A 57 -18.75 15.50 -3.01
C ASN A 57 -17.50 16.41 -2.94
N LEU A 58 -16.44 16.05 -3.67
CA LEU A 58 -15.15 16.76 -3.67
C LEU A 58 -15.10 17.78 -4.81
N LYS A 59 -14.74 19.02 -4.48
CA LYS A 59 -14.38 20.04 -5.47
C LYS A 59 -12.92 19.88 -5.86
N LEU A 60 -12.67 19.27 -7.02
CA LEU A 60 -11.32 19.16 -7.59
C LEU A 60 -10.83 20.51 -8.11
N GLN A 61 -9.53 20.76 -8.02
CA GLN A 61 -8.80 21.85 -8.66
C GLN A 61 -7.64 21.27 -9.49
N PRO A 62 -7.24 21.88 -10.63
CA PRO A 62 -6.10 21.38 -11.40
C PRO A 62 -4.83 21.36 -10.56
N PRO A 63 -4.14 20.22 -10.42
CA PRO A 63 -2.86 20.16 -9.71
C PRO A 63 -1.75 20.84 -10.54
N PRO A 64 -0.62 21.23 -9.92
CA PRO A 64 0.48 21.86 -10.65
C PRO A 64 1.00 21.01 -11.81
N LEU A 65 1.37 21.65 -12.93
CA LEU A 65 1.85 20.96 -14.14
C LEU A 65 3.03 20.01 -13.88
N LYS A 66 3.91 20.34 -12.93
CA LYS A 66 5.04 19.49 -12.51
C LYS A 66 4.64 18.12 -11.93
N PHE A 67 3.39 18.00 -11.48
CA PHE A 67 2.76 16.73 -11.10
C PHE A 67 1.91 16.19 -12.25
N PHE A 68 1.06 17.04 -12.84
CA PHE A 68 0.03 16.60 -13.78
C PHE A 68 0.61 16.01 -15.08
N VAL A 69 1.69 16.59 -15.62
CA VAL A 69 2.32 16.06 -16.84
C VAL A 69 2.97 14.68 -16.59
N PRO A 70 3.87 14.50 -15.59
CA PRO A 70 4.38 13.16 -15.26
C PRO A 70 3.28 12.17 -14.86
N PHE A 71 2.21 12.62 -14.21
CA PHE A 71 1.07 11.77 -13.87
C PHE A 71 0.46 11.16 -15.14
N LEU A 72 0.08 11.99 -16.12
CA LEU A 72 -0.53 11.53 -17.36
C LEU A 72 0.41 10.60 -18.14
N GLU A 73 1.70 10.97 -18.22
CA GLU A 73 2.70 10.19 -18.94
C GLU A 73 2.86 8.76 -18.39
N ASN A 74 2.95 8.60 -17.07
CA ASN A 74 3.17 7.30 -16.43
C ASN A 74 1.86 6.50 -16.31
N CYS A 75 0.77 7.13 -15.85
CA CYS A 75 -0.54 6.49 -15.72
C CYS A 75 -1.07 5.94 -17.06
N SER A 76 -0.72 6.58 -18.19
CA SER A 76 -1.09 6.08 -19.52
C SER A 76 -0.48 4.73 -19.90
N LEU A 77 0.58 4.27 -19.22
CA LEU A 77 1.29 3.03 -19.53
C LEU A 77 0.70 1.79 -18.82
N GLU A 78 -0.24 2.00 -17.90
CA GLU A 78 -0.83 0.96 -17.07
C GLU A 78 -1.95 0.18 -17.77
N ASP A 79 -2.22 -1.04 -17.29
CA ASP A 79 -3.41 -1.79 -17.67
C ASP A 79 -4.62 -1.40 -16.81
N HIS A 80 -5.53 -0.62 -17.41
CA HIS A 80 -6.76 -0.12 -16.78
C HIS A 80 -7.93 -1.10 -16.96
N THR A 81 -7.71 -2.36 -16.62
CA THR A 81 -8.74 -3.41 -16.52
C THR A 81 -8.95 -3.80 -15.05
N ASP A 82 -9.88 -3.12 -14.38
CA ASP A 82 -10.33 -3.37 -12.99
C ASP A 82 -9.21 -3.82 -12.03
N SER A 83 -8.12 -3.06 -12.06
CA SER A 83 -6.87 -3.36 -11.35
C SER A 83 -6.69 -2.43 -10.16
N PRO A 84 -6.23 -2.92 -8.99
CA PRO A 84 -5.88 -2.08 -7.85
C PRO A 84 -4.98 -0.90 -8.21
N ILE A 85 -4.06 -1.06 -9.16
CA ILE A 85 -3.14 0.02 -9.59
C ILE A 85 -3.88 1.20 -10.23
N ALA A 86 -4.93 0.95 -11.03
CA ALA A 86 -5.74 1.99 -11.64
C ALA A 86 -6.52 2.80 -10.59
N GLU A 87 -6.99 2.12 -9.53
CA GLU A 87 -7.62 2.77 -8.38
C GLU A 87 -6.62 3.63 -7.59
N LEU A 88 -5.38 3.16 -7.39
CA LEU A 88 -4.32 3.94 -6.75
C LEU A 88 -3.97 5.21 -7.57
N TRP A 89 -3.80 5.08 -8.90
CA TRP A 89 -3.58 6.23 -9.79
C TRP A 89 -4.74 7.23 -9.75
N ALA A 90 -5.99 6.76 -9.83
CA ALA A 90 -7.16 7.62 -9.77
C ALA A 90 -7.24 8.39 -8.43
N ASN A 91 -7.05 7.69 -7.31
CA ASN A 91 -7.05 8.32 -5.99
C ASN A 91 -5.87 9.29 -5.80
N LEU A 92 -4.67 8.99 -6.32
CA LEU A 92 -3.53 9.91 -6.27
C LEU A 92 -3.84 11.24 -6.97
N LEU A 93 -4.52 11.21 -8.13
CA LEU A 93 -4.96 12.44 -8.79
C LEU A 93 -6.05 13.17 -7.99
N VAL A 94 -7.00 12.46 -7.37
CA VAL A 94 -8.00 13.07 -6.48
C VAL A 94 -7.34 13.76 -5.29
N SER A 95 -6.36 13.12 -4.64
CA SER A 95 -5.59 13.70 -3.54
C SER A 95 -4.81 14.93 -4.00
N ALA A 96 -4.04 14.83 -5.09
CA ALA A 96 -3.29 15.95 -5.65
C ALA A 96 -4.19 17.12 -6.08
N SER A 97 -5.39 16.84 -6.56
CA SER A 97 -6.38 17.84 -7.02
C SER A 97 -7.20 18.45 -5.88
N THR A 98 -7.10 17.94 -4.65
CA THR A 98 -7.82 18.47 -3.48
C THR A 98 -6.90 19.09 -2.43
N ASN A 99 -5.72 18.52 -2.20
CA ASN A 99 -4.70 19.04 -1.31
C ASN A 99 -3.28 18.67 -1.80
N TYR A 100 -2.79 19.40 -2.80
CA TYR A 100 -1.48 19.12 -3.39
C TYR A 100 -0.32 19.26 -2.38
N SER A 101 0.52 18.24 -2.30
CA SER A 101 1.81 18.28 -1.60
C SER A 101 2.97 17.86 -2.52
N PRO A 102 4.23 18.30 -2.26
CA PRO A 102 5.39 17.84 -3.02
C PRO A 102 5.61 16.31 -3.01
N GLN A 103 5.12 15.59 -1.99
CA GLN A 103 5.25 14.13 -1.91
C GLN A 103 4.48 13.41 -3.02
N HIS A 104 3.41 14.01 -3.56
CA HIS A 104 2.65 13.43 -4.67
C HIS A 104 3.54 13.16 -5.92
N ASN A 105 4.61 13.93 -6.13
CA ASN A 105 5.54 13.67 -7.24
C ASN A 105 6.45 12.45 -6.98
N LEU A 106 6.72 12.12 -5.71
CA LEU A 106 7.40 10.87 -5.33
C LEU A 106 6.44 9.68 -5.53
N PHE A 107 5.16 9.84 -5.19
CA PHE A 107 4.17 8.77 -5.34
C PHE A 107 3.91 8.38 -6.81
N ILE A 108 4.07 9.31 -7.78
CA ILE A 108 4.12 8.96 -9.22
C ILE A 108 5.27 7.99 -9.52
N ARG A 109 6.45 8.19 -8.91
CA ARG A 109 7.62 7.33 -9.12
C ARG A 109 7.45 5.96 -8.47
N ILE A 110 6.77 5.90 -7.32
CA ILE A 110 6.43 4.63 -6.68
C ILE A 110 5.39 3.88 -7.53
N LEU A 111 4.32 4.54 -7.99
CA LEU A 111 3.26 3.88 -8.75
C LEU A 111 3.76 3.25 -10.06
N ARG A 112 4.59 3.96 -10.84
CA ARG A 112 5.14 3.42 -12.10
C ARG A 112 6.13 2.25 -11.90
N GLU A 113 6.57 2.02 -10.66
CA GLU A 113 7.58 1.01 -10.29
C GLU A 113 6.95 -0.20 -9.57
N ILE A 114 5.66 -0.15 -9.21
CA ILE A 114 4.91 -1.31 -8.72
C ILE A 114 4.09 -1.95 -9.83
N THR A 115 3.98 -3.27 -9.75
CA THR A 115 3.07 -4.08 -10.56
C THR A 115 1.72 -4.23 -9.86
N ARG A 116 0.73 -4.79 -10.59
CA ARG A 116 -0.55 -5.21 -10.00
C ARG A 116 -0.38 -6.11 -8.76
N ARG A 117 0.58 -7.06 -8.78
CA ARG A 117 0.81 -7.99 -7.66
C ARG A 117 1.35 -7.28 -6.42
N GLU A 118 2.23 -6.31 -6.61
CA GLU A 118 2.75 -5.48 -5.52
C GLU A 118 1.69 -4.52 -4.98
N ALA A 119 0.80 -4.00 -5.82
CA ALA A 119 -0.37 -3.24 -5.36
C ALA A 119 -1.34 -4.11 -4.54
N GLU A 120 -1.63 -5.35 -4.97
CA GLU A 120 -2.43 -6.33 -4.24
C GLU A 120 -1.77 -6.68 -2.88
N ALA A 121 -0.47 -6.97 -2.86
CA ALA A 121 0.29 -7.30 -1.65
C ALA A 121 0.39 -6.12 -0.66
N PHE A 122 0.60 -4.90 -1.17
CA PHE A 122 0.63 -3.69 -0.36
C PHE A 122 -0.73 -3.38 0.27
N GLN A 123 -1.82 -3.50 -0.50
CA GLN A 123 -3.17 -3.36 0.05
C GLN A 123 -3.48 -4.44 1.10
N TYR A 124 -3.07 -5.70 0.87
CA TYR A 124 -3.24 -6.76 1.86
C TYR A 124 -2.58 -6.41 3.21
N ILE A 125 -1.32 -5.94 3.21
CA ILE A 125 -0.64 -5.52 4.44
C ILE A 125 -1.29 -4.27 5.04
N ALA A 126 -1.69 -3.29 4.22
CA ALA A 126 -2.35 -2.08 4.72
C ALA A 126 -3.65 -2.37 5.47
N TYR A 127 -4.50 -3.24 4.93
CA TYR A 127 -5.75 -3.65 5.58
C TYR A 127 -5.51 -4.67 6.71
N GLY A 128 -4.40 -5.41 6.68
CA GLY A 128 -4.17 -6.54 7.58
C GLY A 128 -5.26 -7.59 7.43
N ARG A 129 -5.76 -8.12 8.55
CA ARG A 129 -6.94 -9.02 8.54
C ARG A 129 -8.30 -8.29 8.47
N ASN A 130 -8.32 -6.97 8.41
CA ASN A 130 -9.56 -6.19 8.40
C ASN A 130 -10.18 -6.11 7.00
N LYS A 131 -11.51 -6.10 6.95
CA LYS A 131 -12.28 -5.90 5.70
C LYS A 131 -12.54 -4.43 5.38
N GLU A 132 -12.39 -3.55 6.36
CA GLU A 132 -12.64 -2.12 6.23
C GLU A 132 -11.33 -1.36 5.99
N PRO A 133 -11.35 -0.26 5.23
CA PRO A 133 -10.16 0.58 5.08
C PRO A 133 -9.68 1.10 6.44
N PRO A 134 -8.40 0.90 6.77
CA PRO A 134 -7.83 1.36 8.03
C PRO A 134 -7.87 2.89 8.15
N ASP A 135 -7.92 3.38 9.39
CA ASP A 135 -7.68 4.80 9.63
C ASP A 135 -6.18 5.11 9.46
N PRO A 136 -5.79 6.30 8.95
CA PRO A 136 -4.38 6.61 8.72
C PRO A 136 -3.49 6.54 9.97
N ILE A 137 -4.03 6.81 11.17
CA ILE A 137 -3.24 6.82 12.40
C ILE A 137 -2.78 5.41 12.76
N SER A 138 -3.62 4.39 12.52
CA SER A 138 -3.22 2.99 12.70
C SER A 138 -2.00 2.61 11.82
N LEU A 139 -1.96 3.07 10.57
CA LEU A 139 -0.85 2.81 9.64
C LEU A 139 0.44 3.53 10.06
N TYR A 140 0.33 4.77 10.56
CA TYR A 140 1.48 5.53 11.07
C TYR A 140 2.06 4.99 12.39
N ASN A 141 1.32 4.15 13.11
CA ASN A 141 1.76 3.52 14.36
C ASN A 141 2.19 2.05 14.18
N ALA A 142 2.18 1.53 12.95
CA ALA A 142 2.43 0.13 12.67
C ALA A 142 3.83 -0.33 13.11
N ASP A 143 4.82 0.55 13.07
CA ASP A 143 6.21 0.33 13.46
C ASP A 143 6.43 0.23 14.99
N LEU A 144 5.62 0.93 15.79
CA LEU A 144 5.74 0.99 17.26
C LEU A 144 5.63 -0.39 17.94
N LEU A 145 4.96 -1.34 17.28
CA LEU A 145 4.82 -2.72 17.75
C LEU A 145 6.12 -3.54 17.53
N TRP A 146 6.97 -3.16 16.59
CA TRP A 146 8.09 -3.99 16.08
C TRP A 146 9.46 -3.50 16.53
N GLY A 147 9.62 -3.33 17.84
CA GLY A 147 10.92 -3.22 18.49
C GLY A 147 11.19 -4.42 19.39
N ASP A 148 12.46 -4.78 19.57
CA ASP A 148 12.88 -5.94 20.39
C ASP A 148 12.29 -5.93 21.81
N THR A 149 12.16 -4.75 22.41
CA THR A 149 11.55 -4.60 23.73
C THR A 149 10.04 -4.83 23.68
N SER A 150 9.34 -4.28 22.68
CA SER A 150 7.90 -4.47 22.48
C SER A 150 7.57 -5.94 22.27
N ILE A 151 8.26 -6.61 21.34
CA ILE A 151 8.03 -8.03 21.01
C ILE A 151 8.42 -8.95 22.18
N TYR A 152 9.52 -8.67 22.89
CA TYR A 152 9.87 -9.42 24.10
C TYR A 152 8.78 -9.30 25.18
N ILE A 153 8.23 -8.10 25.40
CA ILE A 153 7.13 -7.86 26.35
C ILE A 153 5.87 -8.61 25.91
N THR A 154 5.47 -8.51 24.64
CA THR A 154 4.26 -9.20 24.15
C THR A 154 4.38 -10.72 24.25
N ILE A 155 5.54 -11.30 23.93
CA ILE A 155 5.78 -12.74 24.13
C ILE A 155 5.71 -13.09 25.62
N ARG A 156 6.38 -12.33 26.50
CA ARG A 156 6.32 -12.55 27.95
C ARG A 156 4.88 -12.57 28.46
N ASP A 157 4.11 -11.54 28.11
CA ASP A 157 2.76 -11.32 28.64
C ASP A 157 1.79 -12.38 28.11
N ALA A 158 1.92 -12.78 26.84
CA ALA A 158 1.18 -13.90 26.26
C ALA A 158 1.52 -15.23 26.95
N LEU A 159 2.80 -15.50 27.23
CA LEU A 159 3.23 -16.71 27.96
C LEU A 159 2.69 -16.73 29.39
N GLU A 160 2.75 -15.61 30.12
CA GLU A 160 2.22 -15.48 31.47
C GLU A 160 0.69 -15.64 31.52
N ALA A 161 -0.02 -15.13 30.51
CA ALA A 161 -1.47 -15.29 30.38
C ALA A 161 -1.91 -16.76 30.29
N THR A 162 -1.10 -17.66 29.72
CA THR A 162 -1.40 -19.10 29.66
C THR A 162 -1.52 -19.76 31.03
N LYS A 163 -0.82 -19.22 32.05
CA LYS A 163 -0.65 -19.81 33.39
C LYS A 163 -0.11 -21.25 33.41
N LYS A 164 0.50 -21.71 32.31
CA LYS A 164 1.06 -23.06 32.15
C LYS A 164 2.59 -23.05 32.25
N PRO A 165 3.23 -24.16 32.65
CA PRO A 165 4.64 -24.37 32.40
C PRO A 165 4.92 -24.34 30.89
N MET A 166 6.05 -23.76 30.48
CA MET A 166 6.45 -23.63 29.07
C MET A 166 6.50 -24.97 28.30
N ALA A 167 6.71 -26.08 29.00
CA ALA A 167 6.70 -27.43 28.41
C ALA A 167 5.30 -27.94 28.03
N ASP A 168 4.25 -27.33 28.58
CA ASP A 168 2.83 -27.72 28.42
C ASP A 168 2.03 -26.67 27.61
N ILE A 169 2.72 -25.71 27.00
CA ILE A 169 2.13 -24.71 26.12
C ILE A 169 1.84 -25.35 24.76
N ASP A 170 0.60 -25.20 24.30
CA ASP A 170 0.23 -25.46 22.91
C ASP A 170 0.66 -24.25 22.08
N PHE A 171 1.71 -24.42 21.28
CA PHE A 171 2.26 -23.34 20.46
C PHE A 171 1.36 -22.95 19.28
N VAL A 172 0.39 -23.80 18.87
CA VAL A 172 -0.59 -23.44 17.84
C VAL A 172 -1.57 -22.40 18.40
N THR A 173 -2.15 -22.66 19.58
CA THR A 173 -2.98 -21.67 20.28
C THR A 173 -2.18 -20.40 20.62
N PHE A 174 -0.93 -20.54 21.07
CA PHE A 174 -0.06 -19.40 21.35
C PHE A 174 0.21 -18.54 20.10
N GLU A 175 0.48 -19.13 18.94
CA GLU A 175 0.67 -18.38 17.69
C GLU A 175 -0.60 -17.58 17.36
N SER A 176 -1.78 -18.19 17.46
CA SER A 176 -3.06 -17.52 17.22
C SER A 176 -3.26 -16.31 18.15
N ASP A 177 -3.03 -16.48 19.45
CA ASP A 177 -3.17 -15.41 20.45
C ASP A 177 -2.11 -14.31 20.25
N PHE A 178 -0.87 -14.69 19.90
CA PHE A 178 0.21 -13.76 19.61
C PHE A 178 -0.06 -12.95 18.33
N LYS A 179 -0.50 -13.60 17.24
CA LYS A 179 -0.97 -12.93 16.01
C LYS A 179 -2.07 -11.92 16.30
N ALA A 180 -3.06 -12.28 17.12
CA ALA A 180 -4.13 -11.37 17.52
C ALA A 180 -3.66 -10.17 18.37
N ALA A 181 -2.47 -10.24 18.99
CA ALA A 181 -1.87 -9.17 19.78
C ALA A 181 -0.92 -8.26 18.99
N VAL A 182 -0.28 -8.75 17.91
CA VAL A 182 0.74 -8.00 17.14
C VAL A 182 0.33 -7.60 15.74
N GLU A 183 -0.65 -8.28 15.13
CA GLU A 183 -1.14 -7.94 13.79
C GLU A 183 -2.21 -6.86 13.82
N GLY A 184 -2.26 -6.05 12.76
CA GLY A 184 -3.26 -5.00 12.59
C GLY A 184 -3.14 -4.30 11.25
N PRO A 185 -3.86 -3.19 11.03
CA PRO A 185 -3.63 -2.30 9.91
C PRO A 185 -2.14 -1.98 9.69
N GLY A 186 -1.66 -2.22 8.48
CA GLY A 186 -0.29 -1.96 8.11
C GLY A 186 0.74 -2.91 8.72
N SER A 187 0.36 -4.01 9.37
CA SER A 187 1.32 -4.99 9.88
C SER A 187 0.81 -6.42 9.98
N ILE A 188 1.67 -7.37 9.61
CA ILE A 188 1.38 -8.80 9.65
C ILE A 188 2.60 -9.63 10.08
N LEU A 189 2.37 -10.62 10.94
CA LEU A 189 3.36 -11.59 11.36
C LEU A 189 3.61 -12.57 10.20
N THR A 190 4.85 -12.66 9.72
CA THR A 190 5.21 -13.56 8.61
C THR A 190 5.87 -14.85 9.11
N TYR A 191 6.42 -14.86 10.31
CA TYR A 191 7.11 -16.03 10.87
C TYR A 191 7.12 -15.99 12.40
N LEU A 192 6.80 -17.13 13.02
CA LEU A 192 7.01 -17.39 14.44
C LEU A 192 7.56 -18.80 14.61
N ASN A 193 8.85 -18.93 14.90
CA ASN A 193 9.48 -20.19 15.27
C ASN A 193 9.75 -20.23 16.78
N VAL A 194 9.54 -21.40 17.38
CA VAL A 194 9.91 -21.69 18.76
C VAL A 194 10.76 -22.96 18.80
N ALA A 195 12.00 -22.80 19.24
CA ALA A 195 12.93 -23.89 19.47
C ALA A 195 13.31 -24.02 20.94
N LYS A 196 13.82 -25.19 21.33
CA LYS A 196 14.22 -25.56 22.68
C LYS A 196 15.72 -25.85 22.70
N GLY A 197 16.43 -25.29 23.67
CA GLY A 197 17.88 -25.43 23.77
C GLY A 197 18.44 -24.77 25.02
N LYS A 198 19.74 -24.46 24.97
CA LYS A 198 20.42 -23.65 25.98
C LYS A 198 21.11 -22.50 25.25
N LYS A 199 21.05 -21.29 25.83
CA LYS A 199 21.67 -20.10 25.23
C LYS A 199 23.15 -20.35 24.92
N ASN A 200 23.57 -20.01 23.71
CA ASN A 200 24.91 -20.24 23.16
C ASN A 200 25.31 -21.75 23.05
N GLN A 201 24.35 -22.68 22.97
CA GLN A 201 24.63 -24.10 22.73
C GLN A 201 23.75 -24.64 21.59
N TYR A 202 24.40 -25.09 20.51
CA TYR A 202 23.76 -25.72 19.36
C TYR A 202 24.04 -27.23 19.34
N PRO A 203 23.17 -28.05 18.72
CA PRO A 203 21.92 -27.67 18.07
C PRO A 203 20.82 -27.28 19.06
N ILE A 204 19.96 -26.34 18.64
CA ILE A 204 18.62 -26.16 19.23
C ILE A 204 17.64 -27.12 18.53
N THR A 205 16.60 -27.54 19.22
CA THR A 205 15.56 -28.44 18.68
C THR A 205 14.30 -27.65 18.43
N GLU A 206 13.87 -27.54 17.17
CA GLU A 206 12.57 -26.95 16.82
C GLU A 206 11.43 -27.67 17.56
N VAL A 207 10.52 -26.90 18.15
CA VAL A 207 9.33 -27.39 18.86
C VAL A 207 8.06 -26.95 18.13
N PHE A 208 8.10 -25.79 17.50
CA PHE A 208 7.03 -25.24 16.68
C PHE A 208 7.64 -24.41 15.55
N ALA A 209 7.32 -24.77 14.31
CA ALA A 209 7.45 -23.92 13.14
C ALA A 209 6.04 -23.60 12.63
N PRO A 210 5.81 -22.42 12.05
CA PRO A 210 4.50 -22.05 11.55
C PRO A 210 4.19 -22.87 10.29
N SER A 211 2.92 -23.21 10.08
CA SER A 211 2.47 -23.61 8.76
C SER A 211 2.62 -22.43 7.79
N ARG A 212 2.80 -22.71 6.49
CA ARG A 212 2.74 -21.67 5.44
C ARG A 212 1.50 -20.81 5.63
N ASP A 213 1.68 -19.49 5.67
CA ASP A 213 0.58 -18.55 5.90
C ASP A 213 -0.03 -18.12 4.54
N PHE A 214 -1.17 -17.43 4.58
CA PHE A 214 -1.85 -16.90 3.39
C PHE A 214 -0.89 -16.10 2.49
N ILE A 215 0.09 -15.41 3.08
CA ILE A 215 1.13 -14.67 2.38
C ILE A 215 1.94 -15.58 1.45
N ASP A 216 2.41 -16.71 1.95
CA ASP A 216 3.30 -17.63 1.24
C ASP A 216 2.61 -18.34 0.06
N ASP A 217 1.28 -18.41 0.10
CA ASP A 217 0.45 -19.08 -0.91
C ASP A 217 -0.13 -18.12 -1.95
N ASN A 218 -0.31 -16.83 -1.62
CA ASN A 218 -0.97 -15.86 -2.49
C ASN A 218 -0.04 -14.80 -3.09
N PHE A 219 1.14 -14.57 -2.52
CA PHE A 219 2.08 -13.54 -2.95
C PHE A 219 3.49 -14.08 -3.15
N GLU A 220 4.15 -13.65 -4.22
CA GLU A 220 5.55 -13.98 -4.46
C GLU A 220 6.45 -13.20 -3.50
N SER A 221 7.45 -13.86 -2.90
CA SER A 221 8.39 -13.22 -1.97
C SER A 221 9.10 -12.00 -2.58
N MET A 222 9.26 -11.98 -3.90
CA MET A 222 9.81 -10.86 -4.66
C MET A 222 8.97 -9.58 -4.54
N SER A 223 7.63 -9.68 -4.47
CA SER A 223 6.76 -8.51 -4.33
C SER A 223 7.03 -7.76 -3.01
N PHE A 224 7.26 -8.48 -1.91
CA PHE A 224 7.62 -7.84 -0.64
C PHE A 224 9.02 -7.24 -0.65
N ILE A 225 9.98 -7.87 -1.36
CA ILE A 225 11.32 -7.32 -1.56
C ILE A 225 11.24 -6.00 -2.34
N MET A 226 10.44 -5.94 -3.40
CA MET A 226 10.25 -4.73 -4.19
C MET A 226 9.55 -3.61 -3.40
N LEU A 227 8.47 -3.91 -2.69
CA LEU A 227 7.78 -2.95 -1.82
C LEU A 227 8.68 -2.41 -0.69
N ARG A 228 9.60 -3.24 -0.16
CA ARG A 228 10.63 -2.80 0.79
C ARG A 228 11.70 -1.93 0.14
N ASN A 229 12.16 -2.25 -1.06
CA ASN A 229 13.14 -1.45 -1.81
C ASN A 229 12.58 -0.08 -2.21
N LEU A 230 11.26 0.02 -2.47
CA LEU A 230 10.53 1.28 -2.67
C LEU A 230 10.28 2.04 -1.36
N GLY A 231 10.66 1.49 -0.21
CA GLY A 231 10.49 2.09 1.11
C GLY A 231 9.05 2.11 1.63
N LEU A 232 8.11 1.38 1.01
CA LEU A 232 6.71 1.29 1.45
C LEU A 232 6.54 0.34 2.64
N LEU A 233 7.36 -0.71 2.69
CA LEU A 233 7.38 -1.72 3.75
C LEU A 233 8.74 -1.79 4.42
N SER A 234 8.74 -2.27 5.66
CA SER A 234 9.91 -2.70 6.40
C SER A 234 9.74 -4.16 6.85
N LEU A 235 10.86 -4.80 7.20
CA LEU A 235 10.89 -6.14 7.78
C LEU A 235 11.46 -6.01 9.19
N TYR A 236 10.70 -6.43 10.19
CA TYR A 236 11.24 -6.76 11.49
C TYR A 236 11.71 -8.22 11.49
N GLN A 237 12.87 -8.45 12.07
CA GLN A 237 13.37 -9.78 12.42
C GLN A 237 13.96 -9.68 13.82
N SER A 238 13.43 -10.47 14.76
CA SER A 238 13.93 -10.45 16.13
C SER A 238 15.33 -11.03 16.23
N PRO A 239 16.13 -10.63 17.24
CA PRO A 239 17.20 -11.48 17.73
C PRO A 239 16.63 -12.77 18.34
N GLU A 240 17.49 -13.68 18.79
CA GLU A 240 17.09 -14.84 19.60
C GLU A 240 16.43 -14.39 20.92
N LEU A 241 15.09 -14.45 21.03
CA LEU A 241 14.36 -14.06 22.24
C LEU A 241 14.24 -15.25 23.19
N TRP A 242 15.15 -15.32 24.16
CA TRP A 242 15.27 -16.45 25.10
C TRP A 242 14.31 -16.34 26.29
N PHE A 243 13.47 -17.36 26.48
CA PHE A 243 12.61 -17.57 27.64
C PHE A 243 12.92 -18.93 28.29
N LYS A 244 13.68 -18.90 29.39
CA LYS A 244 14.24 -20.10 30.05
C LYS A 244 15.11 -20.91 29.08
N ASN A 245 14.63 -22.07 28.65
CA ASN A 245 15.29 -23.02 27.75
C ASN A 245 14.60 -23.09 26.37
N PHE A 246 13.82 -22.07 26.03
CA PHE A 246 13.17 -21.89 24.73
C PHE A 246 13.64 -20.57 24.12
N VAL A 247 13.71 -20.52 22.80
CA VAL A 247 14.05 -19.35 22.00
C VAL A 247 12.93 -19.12 20.99
N PHE A 248 12.54 -17.85 20.86
CA PHE A 248 11.53 -17.39 19.93
C PHE A 248 12.21 -16.56 18.83
N GLU A 249 11.85 -16.84 17.59
CA GLU A 249 12.30 -16.11 16.41
C GLU A 249 11.06 -15.57 15.69
N VAL A 250 11.01 -14.25 15.53
CA VAL A 250 9.84 -13.52 15.03
C VAL A 250 10.22 -12.74 13.79
N GLN A 251 9.43 -12.85 12.72
CA GLN A 251 9.53 -11.94 11.57
C GLN A 251 8.16 -11.34 11.23
N SER A 252 8.16 -10.08 10.80
CA SER A 252 6.96 -9.33 10.46
C SER A 252 7.23 -8.31 9.36
N LEU A 253 6.25 -8.14 8.48
CA LEU A 253 6.21 -7.02 7.55
C LEU A 253 5.30 -5.93 8.11
N TYR A 254 5.76 -4.70 8.07
CA TYR A 254 4.97 -3.53 8.46
C TYR A 254 5.18 -2.36 7.50
N ILE A 255 4.16 -1.49 7.43
CA ILE A 255 4.16 -0.27 6.64
C ILE A 255 5.05 0.79 7.30
N THR A 256 5.86 1.48 6.50
CA THR A 256 6.66 2.61 6.95
C THR A 256 5.84 3.90 6.98
N GLU A 257 6.35 4.98 7.58
CA GLU A 257 5.75 6.32 7.44
C GLU A 257 5.55 6.74 5.97
N LEU A 258 6.47 6.36 5.07
CA LEU A 258 6.36 6.62 3.63
C LEU A 258 5.23 5.78 3.01
N GLY A 259 5.10 4.52 3.41
CA GLY A 259 4.01 3.64 3.01
C GLY A 259 2.65 4.15 3.49
N ALA A 260 2.55 4.62 4.74
CA ALA A 260 1.33 5.21 5.29
C ALA A 260 0.95 6.50 4.53
N ALA A 261 1.92 7.38 4.25
CA ALA A 261 1.70 8.60 3.46
C ALA A 261 1.28 8.30 2.01
N PHE A 262 1.88 7.28 1.40
CA PHE A 262 1.52 6.79 0.07
C PHE A 262 0.10 6.20 0.05
N TYR A 263 -0.25 5.39 1.06
CA TYR A 263 -1.60 4.86 1.24
C TYR A 263 -2.63 5.99 1.41
N GLU A 264 -2.39 6.98 2.27
CA GLU A 264 -3.34 8.10 2.46
C GLU A 264 -3.56 8.90 1.16
N ALA A 265 -2.52 9.09 0.34
CA ALA A 265 -2.64 9.78 -0.94
C ALA A 265 -3.31 8.92 -2.04
N CYS A 266 -3.09 7.61 -2.05
CA CYS A 266 -3.58 6.69 -3.07
C CYS A 266 -4.85 5.91 -2.65
N THR A 267 -5.31 6.07 -1.41
CA THR A 267 -6.57 5.53 -0.88
C THR A 267 -7.12 6.48 0.20
N PRO A 268 -7.38 7.76 -0.13
CA PRO A 268 -7.85 8.72 0.86
C PRO A 268 -9.18 8.24 1.44
N PRO A 269 -9.41 8.37 2.76
CA PRO A 269 -10.60 7.84 3.40
C PRO A 269 -11.89 8.47 2.84
N LEU A 270 -12.97 7.69 2.82
CA LEU A 270 -14.31 8.23 2.61
C LEU A 270 -14.60 9.24 3.74
N LYS A 271 -14.85 10.51 3.38
CA LYS A 271 -15.17 11.56 4.35
C LYS A 271 -16.55 11.32 4.97
N ASN A 272 -16.59 10.51 6.03
CA ASN A 272 -17.68 10.49 7.00
C ASN A 272 -17.26 11.30 8.24
N ASP A 273 -17.58 12.60 8.23
CA ASP A 273 -17.87 13.49 9.38
C ASP A 273 -16.89 13.68 10.58
N ALA A 274 -15.92 12.80 10.82
CA ALA A 274 -15.24 12.72 12.12
C ALA A 274 -14.31 13.90 12.46
N ARG A 275 -13.60 14.46 11.48
CA ARG A 275 -12.66 15.60 11.71
C ARG A 275 -13.34 16.98 11.76
N ALA A 276 -14.59 17.11 11.29
CA ALA A 276 -15.33 18.38 11.36
C ALA A 276 -15.91 18.64 12.77
N LYS A 277 -16.18 17.59 13.55
CA LYS A 277 -16.77 17.67 14.90
C LYS A 277 -15.75 17.81 16.04
N ARG A 278 -14.46 18.06 15.74
CA ARG A 278 -13.40 18.31 16.74
C ARG A 278 -12.82 19.74 16.68
N ALA A 279 -13.47 20.64 15.94
CA ALA A 279 -13.04 22.03 15.75
C ALA A 279 -14.21 23.04 15.94
N GLY A 280 -15.25 22.63 16.68
CA GLY A 280 -16.40 23.45 17.07
C GLY A 280 -16.86 23.08 18.47
#